data_AF-A0A1L3EXA0-F1
#
_entry.id   AF-A0A1L3EXA0-F1
#
_cell.length_a   1.000
_cell.length_b   1.000
_cell.length_c   1.000
_cell.angle_alpha   90.00
_cell.angle_beta   90.00
_cell.angle_gamma   90.00
#
_symmetry.space_group_name_H-M   'P 1'
#
loop_
_entity.id
_entity.type
_entity.pdbx_description
1 polymer ?
#
loop_
_entity_poly.entity_id
_entity_poly.type
_entity_poly.pdbx_seq_one_letter_code
_entity_poly.pdbx_strand_id
1 'polypeptide(L)'
;MVILDTMVARSLGSESRPEWLAVLGDMSRNGYSFSLADTTTGELTLQARRKQFSFLHHKRMMTALRKLLNPNLRSLPSRVDLQGIIGASSAPPLEETLELSRIMWRLLNDPSLTVPGMGPPLEQIRDEERADWPAWIKQVARKIEASGVDLAGCNPTTKADELALLYRDDLDAESDVTPPMSVRRHLEIRYRLRQVARSVQKKEPYVASNPRKINDGIDVDLYQYFVLPAFVLSEDKIFFEKISDITSFQKDWFMRPAELAAKWKQGLRPRPVWPVD
;
A
#
# COMPACT_ATOMS: atom_id res chain seq x y z
N MET A 1 7.42 -1.40 -11.44
CA MET A 1 5.95 -1.17 -11.36
C MET A 1 5.68 0.11 -10.60
N VAL A 2 4.51 0.75 -10.77
CA VAL A 2 4.11 1.96 -10.04
C VAL A 2 2.68 1.82 -9.54
N ILE A 3 2.47 2.01 -8.24
CA ILE A 3 1.18 1.97 -7.57
C ILE A 3 0.75 3.40 -7.27
N LEU A 4 -0.51 3.75 -7.55
CA LEU A 4 -1.08 5.03 -7.17
C LEU A 4 -1.89 4.86 -5.89
N ASP A 5 -1.66 5.71 -4.89
CA ASP A 5 -2.56 5.83 -3.74
C ASP A 5 -3.88 6.54 -4.11
N THR A 6 -4.79 6.58 -3.14
CA THR A 6 -6.10 7.24 -3.30
C THR A 6 -5.96 8.73 -3.59
N MET A 7 -5.06 9.45 -2.93
CA MET A 7 -4.92 10.90 -3.09
C MET A 7 -4.42 11.27 -4.49
N VAL A 8 -3.40 10.58 -4.98
CA VAL A 8 -2.83 10.71 -6.33
C VAL A 8 -3.88 10.37 -7.36
N ALA A 9 -4.57 9.24 -7.23
CA ALA A 9 -5.63 8.86 -8.16
C ALA A 9 -6.76 9.91 -8.18
N ARG A 10 -7.21 10.37 -7.01
CA ARG A 10 -8.26 11.40 -6.88
C ARG A 10 -7.85 12.74 -7.48
N SER A 11 -6.57 13.12 -7.36
CA SER A 11 -6.05 14.37 -7.93
C SER A 11 -6.21 14.44 -9.45
N LEU A 12 -6.28 13.30 -10.14
CA LEU A 12 -6.48 13.24 -11.60
C LEU A 12 -7.85 13.77 -12.05
N GLY A 13 -8.81 13.86 -11.14
CA GLY A 13 -10.15 14.40 -11.42
C GLY A 13 -10.27 15.92 -11.27
N SER A 14 -9.22 16.60 -10.78
CA SER A 14 -9.20 18.05 -10.57
C SER A 14 -9.40 18.82 -11.88
N GLU A 15 -9.79 20.10 -11.76
CA GLU A 15 -9.88 21.00 -12.91
C GLU A 15 -8.50 21.35 -13.47
N SER A 16 -7.58 21.70 -12.56
CA SER A 16 -6.17 21.91 -12.84
C SER A 16 -5.47 20.55 -12.91
N ARG A 17 -5.38 20.00 -14.12
CA ARG A 17 -4.67 18.73 -14.33
C ARG A 17 -3.23 18.84 -13.82
N PRO A 18 -2.75 17.86 -13.03
CA PRO A 18 -1.37 17.89 -12.54
C PRO A 18 -0.37 17.82 -13.70
N GLU A 19 0.68 18.64 -13.66
CA GLU A 19 1.71 18.68 -14.70
C GLU A 19 2.44 17.34 -14.87
N TRP A 20 2.57 16.59 -13.77
CA TRP A 20 3.23 15.29 -13.77
C TRP A 20 2.45 14.24 -14.57
N LEU A 21 1.14 14.41 -14.81
CA LEU A 21 0.30 13.41 -15.49
C LEU A 21 0.77 13.12 -16.92
N ALA A 22 1.16 14.16 -17.67
CA ALA A 22 1.67 13.98 -19.03
C ALA A 22 2.97 13.16 -19.04
N VAL A 23 3.81 13.36 -18.03
CA VAL A 23 5.09 12.66 -17.86
C VAL A 23 4.87 11.21 -17.47
N LEU A 24 4.00 10.93 -16.49
CA LEU A 24 3.67 9.54 -16.12
C LEU A 24 2.99 8.80 -17.27
N GLY A 25 2.17 9.49 -18.07
CA GLY A 25 1.62 8.92 -19.30
C GLY A 25 2.69 8.57 -20.33
N ASP A 26 3.77 9.36 -20.41
CA ASP A 26 4.94 9.02 -21.22
C ASP A 26 5.71 7.82 -20.68
N MET A 27 5.94 7.77 -19.37
CA MET A 27 6.53 6.60 -18.71
C MET A 27 5.74 5.32 -19.00
N SER A 28 4.40 5.39 -18.95
CA SER A 28 3.50 4.26 -19.23
C SER A 28 3.69 3.73 -20.65
N ARG A 29 3.76 4.61 -21.65
CA ARG A 29 4.06 4.24 -23.05
C ARG A 29 5.47 3.68 -23.23
N ASN A 30 6.40 4.02 -22.33
CA ASN A 30 7.80 3.55 -22.34
C ASN A 30 8.04 2.37 -21.38
N GLY A 31 7.01 1.59 -21.06
CA GLY A 31 7.14 0.30 -20.38
C GLY A 31 6.93 0.31 -18.87
N TYR A 32 6.62 1.45 -18.25
CA TYR A 32 6.23 1.45 -16.84
C TYR A 32 4.79 0.96 -16.69
N SER A 33 4.60 -0.09 -15.89
CA SER A 33 3.26 -0.56 -15.53
C SER A 33 2.72 0.23 -14.33
N PHE A 34 1.65 0.98 -14.53
CA PHE A 34 0.91 1.68 -13.48
C PHE A 34 -0.35 0.91 -13.07
N SER A 35 -0.61 0.82 -11.77
CA SER A 35 -1.80 0.16 -11.21
C SER A 35 -2.31 0.93 -9.99
N LEU A 36 -3.57 0.73 -9.63
CA LEU A 36 -4.10 1.11 -8.33
C LEU A 36 -3.83 -0.02 -7.33
N ALA A 37 -3.73 0.30 -6.04
CA ALA A 37 -3.94 -0.70 -5.01
C ALA A 37 -5.40 -1.18 -5.03
N ASP A 38 -5.65 -2.42 -4.58
CA ASP A 38 -6.99 -2.93 -4.30
C ASP A 38 -7.76 -2.03 -3.32
N THR A 39 -7.13 -1.70 -2.19
CA THR A 39 -7.68 -0.80 -1.16
C THR A 39 -7.96 0.58 -1.72
N THR A 40 -7.07 1.13 -2.56
CA THR A 40 -7.30 2.39 -3.28
C THR A 40 -8.50 2.30 -4.21
N THR A 41 -8.66 1.20 -4.96
CA THR A 41 -9.80 1.01 -5.87
C THR A 41 -11.11 0.90 -5.08
N GLY A 42 -11.11 0.14 -3.99
CA GLY A 42 -12.24 0.03 -3.07
C GLY A 42 -12.60 1.38 -2.46
N GLU A 43 -11.61 2.12 -1.96
CA GLU A 43 -11.82 3.43 -1.36
C GLU A 43 -12.44 4.41 -2.38
N LEU A 44 -11.85 4.57 -3.56
CA LEU A 44 -12.38 5.47 -4.60
C LEU A 44 -13.81 5.10 -5.01
N THR A 45 -14.12 3.80 -5.07
CA THR A 45 -15.48 3.31 -5.35
C THR A 45 -16.45 3.75 -4.25
N LEU A 46 -16.08 3.58 -2.98
CA LEU A 46 -16.88 4.01 -1.83
C LEU A 46 -17.06 5.53 -1.79
N GLN A 47 -16.00 6.31 -2.06
CA GLN A 47 -16.06 7.77 -2.13
C GLN A 47 -17.04 8.22 -3.24
N ALA A 48 -17.03 7.54 -4.40
CA ALA A 48 -17.94 7.82 -5.49
C ALA A 48 -19.41 7.49 -5.13
N ARG A 49 -19.67 6.31 -4.53
CA ARG A 49 -21.01 5.92 -4.03
C ARG A 49 -21.58 6.95 -3.06
N ARG A 50 -20.72 7.46 -2.17
CA ARG A 50 -21.07 8.45 -1.15
C ARG A 50 -21.08 9.89 -1.69
N LYS A 51 -20.88 10.10 -3.00
CA LYS A 51 -20.85 11.42 -3.66
C LYS A 51 -19.84 12.38 -3.04
N GLN A 52 -18.69 11.87 -2.57
CA GLN A 52 -17.62 12.69 -1.99
C GLN A 52 -16.86 13.51 -3.04
N PHE A 53 -17.05 13.21 -4.32
CA PHE A 53 -16.67 14.05 -5.45
C PHE A 53 -17.76 14.06 -6.51
N SER A 54 -17.78 15.09 -7.35
CA SER A 54 -18.81 15.27 -8.38
C SER A 54 -18.69 14.21 -9.48
N PHE A 55 -19.78 13.99 -10.22
CA PHE A 55 -19.78 13.14 -11.41
C PHE A 55 -18.73 13.58 -12.44
N LEU A 56 -18.55 14.90 -12.62
CA LEU A 56 -17.55 15.44 -13.53
C LEU A 56 -16.12 15.14 -13.06
N HIS A 57 -15.85 15.25 -11.76
CA HIS A 57 -14.57 14.87 -11.16
C HIS A 57 -14.28 13.39 -11.39
N HIS A 58 -15.25 12.52 -11.11
CA HIS A 58 -15.15 11.08 -11.35
C HIS A 58 -14.85 10.77 -12.83
N LYS A 59 -15.61 11.36 -13.75
CA LYS A 59 -15.41 11.17 -15.20
C LYS A 59 -14.01 11.60 -15.65
N ARG A 60 -13.51 12.73 -15.15
CA ARG A 60 -12.14 13.23 -15.43
C ARG A 60 -11.10 12.25 -14.90
N MET A 61 -11.23 11.82 -13.64
CA MET A 61 -10.35 10.83 -13.00
C MET A 61 -10.31 9.53 -13.81
N MET A 62 -11.46 8.95 -14.15
CA MET A 62 -11.54 7.71 -14.93
C MET A 62 -10.92 7.85 -16.32
N THR A 63 -11.06 9.02 -16.96
CA THR A 63 -10.44 9.28 -18.27
C THR A 63 -8.92 9.30 -18.18
N ALA A 64 -8.36 9.89 -17.11
CA ALA A 64 -6.92 9.90 -16.87
C ALA A 64 -6.39 8.51 -16.52
N LEU A 65 -7.05 7.81 -15.59
CA LEU A 65 -6.68 6.44 -15.19
C LEU A 65 -6.67 5.47 -16.37
N ARG A 66 -7.66 5.53 -17.27
CA ARG A 66 -7.66 4.67 -18.49
C ARG A 66 -6.44 4.83 -19.38
N LYS A 67 -5.86 6.03 -19.42
CA LYS A 67 -4.68 6.33 -20.24
C LYS A 67 -3.37 5.94 -19.54
N LEU A 68 -3.39 5.94 -18.21
CA LEU A 68 -2.20 5.75 -17.39
C LEU A 68 -2.00 4.28 -17.00
N LEU A 69 -3.06 3.63 -16.52
CA LEU A 69 -3.01 2.30 -15.93
C LEU A 69 -2.80 1.19 -16.96
N ASN A 70 -2.13 0.12 -16.53
CA ASN A 70 -1.96 -1.10 -17.31
C ASN A 70 -3.33 -1.73 -17.63
N PRO A 71 -3.67 -1.95 -18.91
CA PRO A 71 -4.99 -2.45 -19.29
C PRO A 71 -5.29 -3.89 -18.83
N ASN A 72 -4.27 -4.67 -18.51
CA ASN A 72 -4.41 -6.05 -18.05
C ASN A 72 -4.44 -6.15 -16.52
N LEU A 73 -3.91 -5.15 -15.80
CA LEU A 73 -3.76 -5.16 -14.35
C LEU A 73 -3.97 -3.75 -13.78
N ARG A 74 -5.21 -3.26 -13.86
CA ARG A 74 -5.55 -1.88 -13.45
C ARG A 74 -5.59 -1.71 -11.94
N SER A 75 -6.04 -2.74 -11.25
CA SER A 75 -5.96 -2.86 -9.79
C SER A 75 -5.03 -4.02 -9.50
N LEU A 76 -4.03 -3.79 -8.67
CA LEU A 76 -3.28 -4.89 -8.10
C LEU A 76 -4.18 -5.67 -7.15
N PRO A 77 -3.90 -6.98 -7.02
CA PRO A 77 -4.69 -7.84 -6.17
C PRO A 77 -4.22 -7.74 -4.72
N SER A 78 -4.87 -8.50 -3.84
CA SER A 78 -4.60 -8.46 -2.41
C SER A 78 -3.21 -8.98 -2.06
N ARG A 79 -2.82 -8.80 -0.80
CA ARG A 79 -1.59 -9.36 -0.24
C ARG A 79 -1.43 -10.86 -0.53
N VAL A 80 -2.51 -11.63 -0.34
CA VAL A 80 -2.48 -13.10 -0.50
C VAL A 80 -2.20 -13.46 -1.95
N ASP A 81 -2.85 -12.77 -2.88
CA ASP A 81 -2.65 -12.97 -4.32
C ASP A 81 -1.23 -12.59 -4.75
N LEU A 82 -0.71 -11.46 -4.23
CA LEU A 82 0.65 -11.02 -4.50
C LEU A 82 1.70 -12.00 -3.97
N GLN A 83 1.50 -12.52 -2.76
CA GLN A 83 2.35 -13.56 -2.19
C GLN A 83 2.30 -14.83 -3.05
N GLY A 84 1.12 -15.20 -3.54
CA GLY A 84 0.95 -16.27 -4.51
C GLY A 84 1.77 -16.06 -5.78
N ILE A 85 1.64 -14.88 -6.40
CA ILE A 85 2.34 -14.53 -7.65
C ILE A 85 3.86 -14.63 -7.50
N ILE A 86 4.41 -14.24 -6.35
CA ILE A 86 5.86 -14.31 -6.11
C ILE A 86 6.33 -15.70 -5.66
N GLY A 87 5.42 -16.67 -5.49
CA GLY A 87 5.73 -18.01 -5.00
C GLY A 87 5.92 -18.11 -3.48
N ALA A 88 5.47 -17.12 -2.72
CA ALA A 88 5.56 -17.10 -1.26
C ALA A 88 4.40 -17.81 -0.55
N SER A 89 3.32 -18.13 -1.27
CA SER A 89 2.18 -18.87 -0.76
C SER A 89 1.50 -19.64 -1.89
N SER A 90 0.49 -20.47 -1.56
CA SER A 90 -0.37 -21.07 -2.58
C SER A 90 -1.13 -19.97 -3.31
N ALA A 91 -0.73 -19.73 -4.56
CA ALA A 91 -1.36 -18.70 -5.38
C ALA A 91 -2.77 -19.13 -5.80
N PRO A 92 -3.75 -18.20 -5.80
CA PRO A 92 -4.89 -18.38 -6.67
C PRO A 92 -4.40 -18.39 -8.13
N PRO A 93 -5.11 -19.06 -9.04
CA PRO A 93 -4.80 -19.02 -10.47
C PRO A 93 -4.67 -17.57 -10.96
N LEU A 94 -3.67 -17.30 -11.82
CA LEU A 94 -3.45 -15.96 -12.39
C LEU A 94 -4.73 -15.42 -13.05
N GLU A 95 -5.53 -16.30 -13.66
CA GLU A 95 -6.81 -15.97 -14.25
C GLU A 95 -7.79 -15.37 -13.24
N GLU A 96 -7.85 -15.92 -12.02
CA GLU A 96 -8.69 -15.42 -10.93
C GLU A 96 -8.23 -14.02 -10.50
N THR A 97 -6.92 -13.84 -10.31
CA THR A 97 -6.34 -12.54 -9.97
C THR A 97 -6.64 -11.47 -11.02
N LEU A 98 -6.51 -11.81 -12.30
CA LEU A 98 -6.83 -10.90 -13.40
C LEU A 98 -8.32 -10.58 -13.44
N GLU A 99 -9.18 -11.56 -13.15
CA GLU A 99 -10.63 -11.33 -13.08
C GLU A 99 -11.02 -10.41 -11.92
N LEU A 100 -10.43 -10.59 -10.74
CA LEU A 100 -10.60 -9.67 -9.61
C LEU A 100 -10.19 -8.24 -9.99
N SER A 101 -9.04 -8.07 -10.68
CA SER A 101 -8.64 -6.75 -11.17
C SER A 101 -9.69 -6.13 -12.13
N ARG A 102 -10.28 -6.93 -13.03
CA ARG A 102 -11.32 -6.45 -13.95
C ARG A 102 -12.59 -6.08 -13.22
N ILE A 103 -13.01 -6.90 -12.26
CA ILE A 103 -14.19 -6.67 -11.43
C ILE A 103 -14.04 -5.36 -10.63
N MET A 104 -12.91 -5.17 -9.95
CA MET A 104 -12.62 -3.94 -9.21
C MET A 104 -12.61 -2.71 -10.11
N TRP A 105 -12.04 -2.83 -11.31
CA TRP A 105 -12.08 -1.75 -12.30
C TRP A 105 -13.51 -1.43 -12.78
N ARG A 106 -14.35 -2.45 -12.99
CA ARG A 106 -15.76 -2.27 -13.37
C ARG A 106 -16.53 -1.54 -12.28
N LEU A 107 -16.34 -1.91 -11.02
CA LEU A 107 -16.93 -1.22 -9.88
C LEU A 107 -16.50 0.25 -9.79
N LEU A 108 -15.21 0.54 -9.94
CA LEU A 108 -14.75 1.92 -9.90
C LEU A 108 -15.32 2.74 -11.07
N ASN A 109 -15.50 2.11 -12.22
CA ASN A 109 -16.08 2.73 -13.41
C ASN A 109 -17.59 2.98 -13.30
N ASP A 110 -18.31 2.04 -12.67
CA ASP A 110 -19.73 2.15 -12.35
C ASP A 110 -19.95 1.81 -10.87
N PRO A 111 -19.84 2.81 -9.97
CA PRO A 111 -19.97 2.58 -8.54
C PRO A 111 -21.36 2.08 -8.12
N SER A 112 -22.37 2.18 -8.99
CA SER A 112 -23.72 1.66 -8.72
C SER A 112 -23.85 0.16 -8.98
N LEU A 113 -22.88 -0.43 -9.68
CA LEU A 113 -22.90 -1.84 -10.05
C LEU A 113 -22.87 -2.73 -8.81
N THR A 114 -23.74 -3.73 -8.82
CA THR A 114 -23.69 -4.90 -7.94
C THR A 114 -23.16 -6.07 -8.75
N VAL A 115 -22.18 -6.79 -8.22
CA VAL A 115 -21.60 -7.97 -8.88
C VAL A 115 -21.98 -9.19 -8.04
N PRO A 116 -22.87 -10.07 -8.55
CA PRO A 116 -23.23 -11.29 -7.85
C PRO A 116 -21.99 -12.14 -7.52
N GLY A 117 -21.91 -12.68 -6.31
CA GLY A 117 -20.79 -13.51 -5.88
C GLY A 117 -19.51 -12.75 -5.53
N MET A 118 -19.51 -11.41 -5.60
CA MET A 118 -18.38 -10.60 -5.16
C MET A 118 -18.38 -10.47 -3.63
N GLY A 119 -17.95 -11.54 -2.95
CA GLY A 119 -17.57 -11.55 -1.53
C GLY A 119 -18.43 -10.70 -0.59
N PRO A 120 -17.84 -10.22 0.52
CA PRO A 120 -18.46 -9.21 1.37
C PRO A 120 -18.54 -7.83 0.67
N PRO A 121 -19.50 -6.96 1.05
CA PRO A 121 -19.53 -5.58 0.58
C PRO A 121 -18.23 -4.81 0.89
N LEU A 122 -17.83 -3.88 0.01
CA LEU A 122 -16.63 -3.05 0.20
C LEU A 122 -16.63 -2.28 1.53
N GLU A 123 -17.80 -1.84 2.00
CA GLU A 123 -17.94 -1.19 3.30
C GLU A 123 -17.55 -2.12 4.45
N GLN A 124 -17.94 -3.40 4.36
CA GLN A 124 -17.60 -4.43 5.34
C GLN A 124 -16.10 -4.72 5.32
N ILE A 125 -15.51 -4.92 4.13
CA ILE A 125 -14.07 -5.17 3.97
C ILE A 125 -13.25 -4.04 4.61
N ARG A 126 -13.61 -2.78 4.33
CA ARG A 126 -12.93 -1.62 4.93
C ARG A 126 -13.08 -1.60 6.46
N ASP A 127 -14.24 -1.94 6.97
CA ASP A 127 -14.50 -1.89 8.42
C ASP A 127 -13.81 -3.08 9.14
N GLU A 128 -13.64 -4.22 8.47
CA GLU A 128 -12.79 -5.34 8.89
C GLU A 128 -11.30 -4.92 8.95
N GLU A 129 -10.75 -4.33 7.88
CA GLU A 129 -9.36 -3.82 7.86
C GLU A 129 -9.09 -2.84 9.03
N ARG A 130 -10.05 -1.96 9.31
CA ARG A 130 -9.99 -1.00 10.43
C ARG A 130 -10.04 -1.67 11.80
N ALA A 131 -10.69 -2.83 11.93
CA ALA A 131 -10.77 -3.60 13.17
C ALA A 131 -9.55 -4.50 13.38
N ASP A 132 -9.03 -5.07 12.29
CA ASP A 132 -7.90 -5.99 12.28
C ASP A 132 -6.60 -5.31 12.71
N TRP A 133 -6.39 -4.06 12.30
CA TRP A 133 -5.16 -3.34 12.63
C TRP A 133 -4.95 -3.15 14.15
N PRO A 134 -5.91 -2.59 14.92
CA PRO A 134 -5.83 -2.55 16.38
C PRO A 134 -5.71 -3.93 17.03
N ALA A 135 -6.42 -4.95 16.52
CA ALA A 135 -6.39 -6.30 17.05
C ALA A 135 -4.99 -6.92 16.89
N TRP A 136 -4.40 -6.77 15.71
CA TRP A 136 -3.05 -7.21 15.37
C TRP A 136 -2.01 -6.55 16.28
N ILE A 137 -2.05 -5.22 16.44
CA ILE A 137 -1.12 -4.49 17.33
C ILE A 137 -1.16 -5.06 18.75
N LYS A 138 -2.38 -5.24 19.29
CA LYS A 138 -2.58 -5.75 20.65
C LYS A 138 -2.08 -7.18 20.81
N GLN A 139 -2.31 -8.03 19.80
CA GLN A 139 -1.86 -9.42 19.82
C GLN A 139 -0.33 -9.50 19.79
N VAL A 140 0.32 -8.73 18.92
CA VAL A 140 1.78 -8.74 18.78
C VAL A 140 2.47 -8.13 20.00
N ALA A 141 1.96 -7.01 20.54
CA ALA A 141 2.47 -6.42 21.78
C ALA A 141 2.52 -7.45 22.92
N ARG A 142 1.41 -8.18 23.14
CA ARG A 142 1.31 -9.21 24.18
C ARG A 142 2.31 -10.35 23.99
N LYS A 143 2.51 -10.80 22.74
CA LYS A 143 3.47 -11.87 22.44
C LYS A 143 4.91 -11.43 22.74
N ILE A 144 5.26 -10.20 22.36
CA ILE A 144 6.58 -9.63 22.59
C ILE A 144 6.84 -9.45 24.10
N GLU A 145 5.88 -8.88 24.83
CA GLU A 145 5.96 -8.71 26.29
C GLU A 145 6.05 -10.06 27.03
N ALA A 146 5.29 -11.07 26.60
CA ALA A 146 5.35 -12.42 27.15
C ALA A 146 6.71 -13.11 26.92
N SER A 147 7.47 -12.64 25.93
CA SER A 147 8.84 -13.09 25.66
C SER A 147 9.90 -12.36 26.51
N GLY A 148 9.47 -11.51 27.45
CA GLY A 148 10.35 -10.78 28.37
C GLY A 148 10.94 -9.48 27.79
N VAL A 149 10.48 -9.04 26.62
CA VAL A 149 10.96 -7.80 25.99
C VAL A 149 10.18 -6.60 26.53
N ASP A 150 10.88 -5.67 27.20
CA ASP A 150 10.29 -4.40 27.63
C ASP A 150 10.12 -3.43 26.44
N LEU A 151 8.88 -3.19 26.06
CA LEU A 151 8.51 -2.22 25.03
C LEU A 151 8.19 -0.83 25.61
N ALA A 152 7.79 -0.72 26.87
CA ALA A 152 7.28 0.52 27.45
C ALA A 152 8.40 1.52 27.81
N GLY A 153 9.61 1.01 28.07
CA GLY A 153 10.80 1.82 28.40
C GLY A 153 11.73 2.13 27.22
N CYS A 154 11.43 1.65 26.01
CA CYS A 154 12.36 1.71 24.89
C CYS A 154 12.07 2.86 23.90
N ASN A 155 13.07 3.22 23.09
CA ASN A 155 12.84 4.02 21.88
C ASN A 155 12.13 3.15 20.83
N PRO A 156 10.92 3.51 20.36
CA PRO A 156 10.15 2.66 19.45
C PRO A 156 10.84 2.36 18.13
N THR A 157 11.61 3.30 17.58
CA THR A 157 12.28 3.14 16.28
C THR A 157 13.45 2.17 16.41
N THR A 158 14.32 2.36 17.41
CA THR A 158 15.42 1.41 17.68
C THR A 158 14.88 0.02 18.00
N LYS A 159 13.84 -0.08 18.82
CA LYS A 159 13.26 -1.37 19.19
C LYS A 159 12.62 -2.08 17.99
N ALA A 160 12.01 -1.34 17.06
CA ALA A 160 11.45 -1.92 15.85
C ALA A 160 12.52 -2.54 14.95
N ASP A 161 13.70 -1.91 14.84
CA ASP A 161 14.83 -2.46 14.09
C ASP A 161 15.38 -3.75 14.75
N GLU A 162 15.55 -3.76 16.07
CA GLU A 162 15.95 -4.96 16.82
C GLU A 162 14.96 -6.11 16.65
N LEU A 163 13.66 -5.84 16.81
CA LEU A 163 12.61 -6.83 16.63
C LEU A 163 12.58 -7.33 15.18
N ALA A 164 12.73 -6.46 14.18
CA ALA A 164 12.74 -6.86 12.78
C ALA A 164 13.87 -7.85 12.46
N LEU A 165 15.03 -7.74 13.13
CA LEU A 165 16.13 -8.71 13.01
C LEU A 165 15.77 -10.05 13.63
N LEU A 166 15.07 -10.07 14.77
CA LEU A 166 14.61 -11.30 15.42
C LEU A 166 13.54 -12.03 14.59
N TYR A 167 12.63 -11.29 13.95
CA TYR A 167 11.58 -11.87 13.11
C TYR A 167 12.08 -12.31 11.72
N ARG A 168 13.31 -11.97 11.34
CA ARG A 168 13.83 -12.23 10.00
C ARG A 168 13.78 -13.72 9.65
N ASP A 169 14.31 -14.56 10.53
CA ASP A 169 14.48 -15.98 10.24
C ASP A 169 13.12 -16.68 10.15
N ASP A 170 12.15 -16.30 10.99
CA ASP A 170 10.76 -16.78 10.90
C ASP A 170 10.09 -16.39 9.58
N LEU A 171 10.27 -15.14 9.14
CA LEU A 171 9.69 -14.65 7.88
C LEU A 171 10.29 -15.32 6.66
N ASP A 172 11.59 -15.57 6.70
CA ASP A 172 12.32 -16.17 5.58
C ASP A 172 12.08 -17.67 5.50
N ALA A 173 11.73 -18.32 6.63
CA ALA A 173 11.29 -19.71 6.65
C ALA A 173 9.88 -19.93 6.06
N GLU A 174 9.06 -18.88 5.91
CA GLU A 174 7.71 -19.01 5.32
C GLU A 174 7.74 -19.31 3.81
N SER A 175 8.84 -19.00 3.11
CA SER A 175 8.93 -19.21 1.65
C SER A 175 10.35 -19.13 1.09
N ASP A 176 10.64 -19.92 0.05
CA ASP A 176 11.94 -19.95 -0.65
C ASP A 176 12.10 -18.86 -1.73
N VAL A 177 11.44 -17.70 -1.60
CA VAL A 177 11.50 -16.63 -2.60
C VAL A 177 12.81 -15.86 -2.53
N THR A 178 13.37 -15.50 -3.69
CA THR A 178 14.59 -14.66 -3.78
C THR A 178 14.27 -13.29 -4.37
N PRO A 179 14.63 -12.16 -3.72
CA PRO A 179 15.21 -12.07 -2.38
C PRO A 179 14.21 -12.50 -1.29
N PRO A 180 14.68 -12.79 -0.07
CA PRO A 180 13.85 -13.32 1.01
C PRO A 180 12.75 -12.35 1.48
N MET A 181 11.75 -12.87 2.20
CA MET A 181 10.58 -12.09 2.60
C MET A 181 10.93 -10.93 3.56
N SER A 182 11.95 -11.09 4.38
CA SER A 182 12.49 -10.05 5.24
C SER A 182 13.04 -8.85 4.46
N VAL A 183 13.65 -9.08 3.29
CA VAL A 183 14.12 -8.05 2.37
C VAL A 183 12.93 -7.43 1.62
N ARG A 184 12.01 -8.27 1.14
CA ARG A 184 10.80 -7.84 0.43
C ARG A 184 9.87 -6.97 1.27
N ARG A 185 9.81 -7.22 2.58
CA ARG A 185 8.92 -6.52 3.53
C ARG A 185 9.68 -5.61 4.51
N HIS A 186 10.90 -5.22 4.15
CA HIS A 186 11.86 -4.53 5.04
C HIS A 186 11.27 -3.28 5.72
N LEU A 187 10.57 -2.41 4.97
CA LEU A 187 9.90 -1.23 5.51
C LEU A 187 8.60 -1.58 6.25
N GLU A 188 7.79 -2.48 5.70
CA GLU A 188 6.50 -2.88 6.29
C GLU A 188 6.67 -3.38 7.72
N ILE A 189 7.60 -4.33 7.92
CA ILE A 189 7.83 -4.98 9.21
C ILE A 189 8.29 -3.96 10.25
N ARG A 190 9.26 -3.10 9.90
CA ARG A 190 9.75 -2.05 10.78
C ARG A 190 8.67 -1.05 11.15
N TYR A 191 7.87 -0.61 10.17
CA TYR A 191 6.75 0.27 10.43
C TYR A 191 5.78 -0.38 11.43
N ARG A 192 5.37 -1.62 11.16
CA ARG A 192 4.41 -2.37 11.98
C ARG A 192 4.92 -2.56 13.41
N LEU A 193 6.15 -3.06 13.58
CA LEU A 193 6.77 -3.26 14.90
C LEU A 193 6.98 -1.96 15.66
N ARG A 194 7.28 -0.85 14.96
CA ARG A 194 7.35 0.46 15.59
C ARG A 194 5.98 0.90 16.13
N GLN A 195 4.88 0.68 15.41
CA GLN A 195 3.55 1.00 15.94
C GLN A 195 3.19 0.14 17.16
N VAL A 196 3.62 -1.13 17.18
CA VAL A 196 3.52 -2.00 18.36
C VAL A 196 4.29 -1.39 19.54
N ALA A 197 5.57 -1.06 19.36
CA ALA A 197 6.38 -0.44 20.40
C ALA A 197 5.84 0.93 20.86
N ARG A 198 5.22 1.71 19.96
CA ARG A 198 4.55 2.98 20.32
C ARG A 198 3.24 2.76 21.09
N SER A 199 2.54 1.66 20.88
CA SER A 199 1.22 1.40 21.48
C SER A 199 1.27 1.18 22.99
N VAL A 200 2.43 0.75 23.50
CA VAL A 200 2.67 0.45 24.92
C VAL A 200 3.51 1.52 25.64
N GLN A 201 3.83 2.63 24.96
CA GLN A 201 4.56 3.74 25.56
C GLN A 201 3.77 4.38 26.71
N LYS A 202 4.46 4.78 27.78
CA LYS A 202 3.83 5.46 28.92
C LYS A 202 3.35 6.87 28.59
N LYS A 203 4.04 7.57 27.69
CA LYS A 203 3.70 8.93 27.24
C LYS A 203 3.12 8.85 25.84
N GLU A 204 1.93 9.43 25.68
CA GLU A 204 1.23 9.57 24.38
C GLU A 204 1.23 8.28 23.53
N PRO A 205 0.72 7.16 24.05
CA PRO A 205 0.73 5.90 23.33
C PRO A 205 0.04 6.00 21.98
N TYR A 206 0.51 5.19 21.04
CA TYR A 206 -0.19 4.99 19.79
C TYR A 206 -1.50 4.21 20.03
N VAL A 207 -2.63 4.90 19.89
CA VAL A 207 -3.97 4.30 19.99
C VAL A 207 -4.53 4.07 18.60
N ALA A 208 -4.43 2.84 18.09
CA ALA A 208 -4.90 2.44 16.76
C ALA A 208 -6.42 2.63 16.58
N SER A 209 -7.19 2.47 17.65
CA SER A 209 -8.65 2.66 17.66
C SER A 209 -9.09 4.14 17.69
N ASN A 210 -8.15 5.09 17.75
CA ASN A 210 -8.48 6.51 17.69
C ASN A 210 -9.07 6.84 16.31
N PRO A 211 -10.20 7.56 16.20
CA PRO A 211 -10.78 7.95 14.91
C PRO A 211 -9.82 8.67 13.96
N ARG A 212 -8.81 9.37 14.49
CA ARG A 212 -7.76 10.03 13.68
C ARG A 212 -6.70 9.08 13.13
N LYS A 213 -6.62 7.84 13.64
CA LYS A 213 -5.62 6.82 13.34
C LYS A 213 -6.22 5.53 12.79
N ILE A 214 -7.56 5.43 12.75
CA ILE A 214 -8.29 4.23 12.32
C ILE A 214 -7.97 3.84 10.86
N ASN A 215 -7.59 4.80 10.02
CA ASN A 215 -7.17 4.54 8.64
C ASN A 215 -5.69 4.16 8.50
N ASP A 216 -4.89 4.19 9.58
CA ASP A 216 -3.48 3.81 9.49
C ASP A 216 -3.32 2.34 9.03
N GLY A 217 -4.31 1.48 9.29
CA GLY A 217 -4.32 0.11 8.77
C GLY A 217 -4.39 0.06 7.24
N ILE A 218 -5.21 0.91 6.63
CA ILE A 218 -5.34 1.04 5.17
C ILE A 218 -4.05 1.61 4.57
N ASP A 219 -3.43 2.59 5.23
CA ASP A 219 -2.12 3.13 4.82
C ASP A 219 -1.04 2.04 4.89
N VAL A 220 -1.12 1.15 5.89
CA VAL A 220 -0.19 0.03 6.08
C VAL A 220 -0.28 -0.99 4.94
N ASP A 221 -1.43 -1.13 4.29
CA ASP A 221 -1.57 -2.06 3.16
C ASP A 221 -0.81 -1.58 1.92
N LEU A 222 -0.54 -0.28 1.77
CA LEU A 222 0.31 0.22 0.68
C LEU A 222 1.74 -0.35 0.74
N TYR A 223 2.24 -0.70 1.92
CA TYR A 223 3.58 -1.26 2.09
C TYR A 223 3.67 -2.69 1.55
N GLN A 224 2.54 -3.41 1.44
CA GLN A 224 2.51 -4.79 0.95
C GLN A 224 3.02 -4.88 -0.49
N TYR A 225 2.88 -3.82 -1.28
CA TYR A 225 3.31 -3.80 -2.67
C TYR A 225 4.83 -3.81 -2.85
N PHE A 226 5.62 -3.58 -1.79
CA PHE A 226 7.08 -3.70 -1.84
C PHE A 226 7.60 -5.12 -1.81
N VAL A 227 6.70 -6.10 -1.66
CA VAL A 227 7.02 -7.48 -2.05
C VAL A 227 7.36 -7.59 -3.54
N LEU A 228 7.04 -6.56 -4.33
CA LEU A 228 7.48 -6.34 -5.70
C LEU A 228 8.47 -5.16 -5.77
N PRO A 229 9.32 -5.08 -6.80
CA PRO A 229 10.15 -3.90 -7.07
C PRO A 229 9.26 -2.79 -7.67
N ALA A 230 8.54 -2.10 -6.79
CA ALA A 230 7.50 -1.15 -7.17
C ALA A 230 7.62 0.19 -6.43
N PHE A 231 7.38 1.28 -7.16
CA PHE A 231 7.17 2.58 -6.53
C PHE A 231 5.73 2.67 -6.05
N VAL A 232 5.51 3.31 -4.91
CA VAL A 232 4.17 3.72 -4.49
C VAL A 232 4.13 5.25 -4.49
N LEU A 233 3.18 5.80 -5.24
CA LEU A 233 3.01 7.25 -5.37
C LEU A 233 1.96 7.75 -4.39
N SER A 234 2.36 8.73 -3.58
CA SER A 234 1.49 9.42 -2.63
C SER A 234 1.72 10.92 -2.64
N GLU A 235 0.68 11.70 -2.34
CA GLU A 235 0.78 13.14 -2.03
C GLU A 235 0.57 13.43 -0.54
N ASP A 236 0.39 12.42 0.31
CA ASP A 236 0.14 12.62 1.74
C ASP A 236 1.43 12.98 2.49
N LYS A 237 1.55 14.25 2.88
CA LYS A 237 2.68 14.74 3.68
C LYS A 237 2.83 14.00 5.01
N ILE A 238 1.73 13.70 5.69
CA ILE A 238 1.75 13.01 6.99
C ILE A 238 2.28 11.60 6.81
N PHE A 239 1.93 10.94 5.70
CA PHE A 239 2.47 9.63 5.34
C PHE A 239 4.01 9.65 5.24
N PHE A 240 4.58 10.60 4.48
CA PHE A 240 6.04 10.73 4.38
C PHE A 240 6.71 11.07 5.72
N GLU A 241 6.11 11.95 6.51
CA GLU A 241 6.60 12.28 7.86
C GLU A 241 6.61 11.03 8.76
N LYS A 242 5.56 10.19 8.70
CA LYS A 242 5.46 8.95 9.48
C LYS A 242 6.61 7.98 9.17
N ILE A 243 7.13 7.89 7.96
CA ILE A 243 8.18 6.92 7.59
C ILE A 243 9.61 7.50 7.64
N SER A 244 9.75 8.81 7.82
CA SER A 244 11.00 9.54 7.64
C SER A 244 12.16 9.02 8.51
N ASP A 245 11.87 8.66 9.76
CA ASP A 245 12.80 8.14 10.77
C ASP A 245 13.02 6.63 10.70
N ILE A 246 12.33 5.90 9.82
CA ILE A 246 12.54 4.45 9.66
C ILE A 246 13.78 4.21 8.79
N THR A 247 14.68 3.36 9.28
CA THR A 247 15.86 2.89 8.54
C THR A 247 15.44 1.80 7.56
N SER A 248 15.19 2.16 6.30
CA SER A 248 14.85 1.18 5.26
C SER A 248 15.21 1.68 3.87
N PHE A 249 15.80 0.80 3.04
CA PHE A 249 16.09 1.08 1.64
C PHE A 249 14.81 1.26 0.80
N GLN A 250 13.68 0.67 1.23
CA GLN A 250 12.39 0.80 0.55
C GLN A 250 11.70 2.14 0.85
N LYS A 251 12.22 2.96 1.78
CA LYS A 251 11.65 4.28 2.07
C LYS A 251 11.63 5.16 0.83
N ASP A 252 12.68 5.10 0.02
CA ASP A 252 12.82 5.86 -1.23
C ASP A 252 11.97 5.31 -2.38
N TRP A 253 11.22 4.22 -2.14
CA TRP A 253 10.27 3.68 -3.11
C TRP A 253 8.88 4.32 -2.94
N PHE A 254 8.64 4.99 -1.82
CA PHE A 254 7.58 5.98 -1.74
C PHE A 254 8.06 7.28 -2.38
N MET A 255 7.31 7.79 -3.35
CA MET A 255 7.66 9.01 -4.06
C MET A 255 6.44 9.88 -4.27
N ARG A 256 6.64 11.20 -4.34
CA ARG A 256 5.60 12.06 -4.90
C ARG A 256 5.54 11.88 -6.42
N PRO A 257 4.37 11.97 -7.06
CA PRO A 257 4.26 11.90 -8.51
C PRO A 257 5.16 12.91 -9.23
N ALA A 258 5.24 14.14 -8.71
CA ALA A 258 6.11 15.20 -9.23
C ALA A 258 7.60 14.85 -9.18
N GLU A 259 8.05 14.17 -8.11
CA GLU A 259 9.44 13.75 -7.96
C GLU A 259 9.80 12.65 -8.95
N LEU A 260 8.92 11.65 -9.13
CA LEU A 260 9.14 10.59 -10.12
C LEU A 260 9.17 11.16 -11.55
N ALA A 261 8.25 12.08 -11.85
CA ALA A 261 8.21 12.78 -13.13
C ALA A 261 9.47 13.63 -13.37
N ALA A 262 9.99 14.31 -12.35
CA ALA A 262 11.24 15.07 -12.44
C ALA A 262 12.43 14.16 -12.74
N LYS A 263 12.59 13.03 -12.02
CA LYS A 263 13.64 12.04 -12.30
C LYS A 263 13.54 11.48 -13.72
N TRP A 264 12.33 11.25 -14.23
CA TRP A 264 12.12 10.82 -15.62
C TRP A 264 12.59 11.87 -16.63
N LYS A 265 12.20 13.14 -16.45
CA LYS A 265 12.60 14.25 -17.32
C LYS A 265 14.11 14.44 -17.36
N GLN A 266 14.80 14.16 -16.26
CA GLN A 266 16.26 14.19 -16.16
C GLN A 266 16.96 12.98 -16.82
N GLY A 267 16.22 12.02 -17.37
CA GLY A 267 16.79 10.85 -18.04
C GLY A 267 17.18 9.70 -17.09
N LEU A 268 16.90 9.79 -15.79
CA LEU A 268 17.37 8.82 -14.79
C LEU A 268 16.71 7.44 -14.89
N ARG A 269 15.51 7.35 -15.51
CA ARG A 269 14.74 6.09 -15.67
C ARG A 269 14.72 5.25 -14.37
N PRO A 270 14.29 5.84 -13.23
CA PRO A 270 14.48 5.22 -11.93
C PRO A 270 13.69 3.91 -11.81
N ARG A 271 14.28 2.90 -11.17
CA ARG A 271 13.62 1.62 -10.89
C ARG A 271 13.91 1.19 -9.45
N PRO A 272 12.93 0.69 -8.69
CA PRO A 272 13.17 0.07 -7.40
C PRO A 272 13.99 -1.21 -7.60
N VAL A 273 15.02 -1.41 -6.79
CA VAL A 273 15.90 -2.58 -6.85
C VAL A 273 16.18 -2.99 -5.41
N TRP A 274 15.92 -4.26 -5.07
CA TRP A 274 16.33 -4.80 -3.77
C TRP A 274 17.87 -4.77 -3.66
N PRO A 275 18.42 -4.59 -2.45
CA PRO A 275 19.86 -4.74 -2.26
C PRO A 275 20.30 -6.11 -2.76
N VAL A 276 21.45 -6.13 -3.43
CA VAL A 276 22.16 -7.37 -3.75
C VAL A 276 23.00 -7.66 -2.50
N ASP A 277 22.76 -8.80 -1.87
CA ASP A 277 23.59 -9.27 -0.75
C ASP A 277 25.05 -9.50 -1.21
#